data_AF-A0AAD8HZG7-F1
#
_entry.id   AF-A0AAD8HZG7-F1
#
_cell.length_a   1.000
_cell.length_b   1.000
_cell.length_c   1.000
_cell.angle_alpha   90.00
_cell.angle_beta   90.00
_cell.angle_gamma   90.00
#
_symmetry.space_group_name_H-M   'P 1'
#
loop_
_entity.id
_entity.type
_entity.pdbx_description
1 polymer ?
#
loop_
_entity_poly.entity_id
_entity_poly.type
_entity_poly.pdbx_seq_one_letter_code
_entity_poly.pdbx_strand_id
1 'polypeptide(L)'
;MADCNPSKFPMDPKGLDWGFSSRVADPRPGPVKPFQDGTSSSTSYQFLHIPVKLMEDFLRLAQKNTAKNLETCGVLAGSLKNRVFHITTLIIPKQESTSDSSKE
;
A
#
# COMPACT_ATOMS: atom_id res chain seq x y z
N MET A 1 -6.38 8.77 21.91
CA MET A 1 -5.11 9.45 21.58
C MET A 1 -4.05 9.00 22.57
N ALA A 2 -2.89 8.54 22.11
CA ALA A 2 -1.74 8.35 23.00
C ALA A 2 -0.95 9.66 23.05
N ASP A 3 -0.85 10.26 24.24
CA ASP A 3 -0.09 11.49 24.48
C ASP A 3 1.40 11.28 24.18
N CYS A 4 1.93 12.10 23.27
CA CYS A 4 3.37 12.17 23.01
C CYS A 4 3.98 13.23 23.93
N ASN A 5 4.36 12.85 25.15
CA ASN A 5 5.12 13.72 26.04
C ASN A 5 6.63 13.55 25.76
N PRO A 6 7.33 14.57 25.23
CA PRO A 6 8.72 14.47 24.78
C PRO A 6 9.75 14.35 25.92
N SER A 7 9.33 14.43 27.18
CA SER A 7 10.22 14.27 28.35
C SER A 7 10.61 12.82 28.67
N LYS A 8 10.12 11.82 27.91
CA LYS A 8 10.35 10.40 28.19
C LYS A 8 11.47 9.74 27.38
N PHE A 9 12.21 10.48 26.56
CA PHE A 9 13.36 9.91 25.85
C PHE A 9 14.65 10.14 26.65
N PRO A 10 15.33 9.07 27.13
CA PRO A 10 16.64 9.23 27.75
C PRO A 10 17.65 9.72 26.70
N MET A 11 18.39 10.78 27.04
CA MET A 11 19.50 11.28 26.23
C MET A 11 20.74 10.42 26.49
N ASP A 12 21.19 9.65 25.49
CA ASP A 12 22.46 8.94 25.55
C ASP A 12 23.64 9.90 25.27
N PRO A 13 24.69 9.93 26.12
CA PRO A 13 25.66 11.03 26.17
C PRO A 13 26.86 10.89 25.23
N LYS A 14 26.73 10.29 24.05
CA LYS A 14 27.84 10.21 23.07
C LYS A 14 27.35 10.53 21.67
N GLY A 15 27.67 11.75 21.23
CA GLY A 15 27.32 12.30 19.92
C GLY A 15 28.01 11.60 18.75
N LEU A 16 27.48 11.90 17.56
CA LEU A 16 27.73 11.35 16.21
C LEU A 16 27.00 10.02 15.95
N ASP A 17 25.95 9.90 15.13
CA ASP A 17 25.37 10.71 14.05
C ASP A 17 23.86 10.37 13.95
N TRP A 18 23.00 11.38 13.75
CA TRP A 18 21.55 11.19 13.57
C TRP A 18 21.17 11.44 12.13
N GLY A 19 20.53 10.43 11.52
CA GLY A 19 19.30 10.72 10.79
C GLY A 19 19.33 10.35 9.31
N PHE A 20 18.80 9.17 9.02
CA PHE A 20 17.48 9.03 8.41
C PHE A 20 16.94 7.64 8.74
N SER A 21 16.31 7.48 9.92
CA SER A 21 15.33 6.40 10.07
C SER A 21 14.00 6.91 9.51
N SER A 22 13.94 7.03 8.19
CA SER A 22 12.64 6.90 7.53
C SER A 22 12.20 5.47 7.83
N ARG A 23 11.23 5.29 8.73
CA ARG A 23 10.50 4.03 8.80
C ARG A 23 9.68 3.90 7.52
N VAL A 24 10.34 3.62 6.40
CA VAL A 24 9.68 3.02 5.24
C VAL A 24 9.79 1.53 5.51
N ALA A 25 8.66 0.85 5.60
CA ALA A 25 8.65 -0.60 5.61
C ALA A 25 9.43 -1.10 4.38
N ASP A 26 10.39 -2.01 4.57
CA ASP A 26 11.04 -2.72 3.47
C ASP A 26 9.95 -3.48 2.70
N PRO A 27 9.71 -3.20 1.41
CA PRO A 27 8.58 -3.75 0.68
C PRO A 27 8.76 -5.21 0.28
N ARG A 28 9.87 -5.86 0.66
CA ARG A 28 10.11 -7.26 0.30
C ARG A 28 9.12 -8.19 1.02
N PRO A 29 8.19 -8.85 0.30
CA PRO A 29 7.41 -9.92 0.88
C PRO A 29 8.41 -11.03 1.23
N GLY A 30 8.38 -11.54 2.46
CA GLY A 30 9.14 -12.73 2.82
C GLY A 30 8.85 -13.90 1.87
N PRO A 31 9.68 -14.97 1.87
CA PRO A 31 9.56 -16.07 0.92
C PRO A 31 8.12 -16.62 0.89
N VAL A 32 7.51 -16.62 -0.30
CA VAL A 32 6.17 -17.18 -0.52
C VAL A 32 6.19 -18.66 -0.17
N LYS A 33 5.49 -19.04 0.91
CA LYS A 33 5.31 -20.45 1.26
C LYS A 33 4.37 -21.08 0.21
N PRO A 34 4.78 -22.14 -0.51
CA PRO A 34 3.86 -22.82 -1.42
C PRO A 34 2.74 -23.48 -0.61
N PHE A 35 1.51 -23.24 -1.07
CA PHE A 35 0.26 -23.70 -0.45
C PHE A 35 0.11 -25.22 -0.62
N GLN A 36 0.00 -25.95 0.50
CA GLN A 36 -0.36 -27.36 0.53
C GLN A 36 -1.84 -27.51 0.16
N ASP A 37 -2.11 -28.45 -0.75
CA ASP A 37 -3.43 -28.78 -1.25
C ASP A 37 -4.40 -29.27 -0.16
N GLY A 38 -5.68 -28.94 -0.36
CA GLY A 38 -6.78 -29.69 0.25
C GLY A 38 -7.22 -29.19 1.61
N THR A 39 -7.99 -28.11 1.63
CA THR A 39 -9.24 -27.95 2.40
C THR A 39 -9.69 -26.51 2.26
N SER A 40 -10.97 -26.31 1.94
CA SER A 40 -11.64 -25.02 1.93
C SER A 40 -11.75 -24.47 3.36
N SER A 41 -10.64 -24.00 3.90
CA SER A 41 -10.60 -23.11 5.05
C SER A 41 -11.04 -21.72 4.57
N SER A 42 -12.09 -21.18 5.18
CA SER A 42 -12.71 -19.89 4.89
C SER A 42 -11.79 -18.67 5.11
N THR A 43 -10.48 -18.87 5.30
CA THR A 43 -9.48 -17.86 5.63
C THR A 43 -8.23 -17.87 4.74
N SER A 44 -8.24 -18.59 3.60
CA SER A 44 -7.09 -18.62 2.68
C SER A 44 -7.10 -17.42 1.71
N TYR A 45 -5.99 -16.68 1.66
CA TYR A 45 -5.75 -15.63 0.67
C TYR A 45 -5.61 -16.25 -0.73
N GLN A 46 -6.11 -15.54 -1.76
CA GLN A 46 -5.95 -15.93 -3.15
C GLN A 46 -4.83 -15.14 -3.82
N PHE A 47 -4.16 -15.75 -4.80
CA PHE A 47 -3.13 -15.06 -5.58
C PHE A 47 -3.75 -13.98 -6.48
N LEU A 48 -3.03 -12.88 -6.63
CA LEU A 48 -3.41 -11.73 -7.44
C LEU A 48 -2.29 -11.39 -8.41
N HIS A 49 -2.60 -11.35 -9.70
CA HIS A 49 -1.69 -10.91 -10.76
C HIS A 49 -2.10 -9.53 -11.25
N ILE A 50 -1.22 -8.54 -11.07
CA ILE A 50 -1.42 -7.16 -11.51
C ILE A 50 -0.32 -6.80 -12.51
N PRO A 51 -0.66 -6.38 -13.75
CA PRO A 51 0.32 -5.89 -14.71
C PRO A 51 1.01 -4.62 -14.18
N VAL A 52 2.35 -4.58 -14.22
CA VAL A 52 3.16 -3.42 -13.78
C VAL A 52 2.73 -2.15 -14.50
N LYS A 53 2.48 -2.23 -15.81
CA LYS A 53 2.01 -1.12 -16.64
C LYS A 53 0.73 -0.46 -16.09
N LEU A 54 -0.17 -1.24 -15.49
CA LEU A 54 -1.41 -0.72 -14.90
C LEU A 54 -1.11 0.17 -13.68
N MET A 55 -0.08 -0.17 -12.89
CA MET A 55 0.39 0.67 -11.77
C MET A 55 1.12 1.92 -12.27
N GLU A 56 1.96 1.79 -13.29
CA GLU A 56 2.63 2.94 -13.91
C GLU A 56 1.62 3.94 -14.49
N ASP A 57 0.60 3.43 -15.18
CA ASP A 57 -0.49 4.23 -15.73
C ASP A 57 -1.31 4.92 -14.62
N PHE A 58 -1.58 4.23 -13.50
CA PHE A 58 -2.22 4.83 -12.34
C PHE A 58 -1.41 5.99 -11.75
N LEU A 59 -0.11 5.78 -11.51
CA LEU A 59 0.77 6.81 -10.93
C LEU A 59 0.88 8.03 -11.84
N ARG A 60 0.97 7.81 -13.15
CA ARG A 60 0.97 8.88 -14.16
C ARG A 60 -0.32 9.68 -14.14
N LEU A 61 -1.48 9.03 -13.97
CA LEU A 61 -2.77 9.72 -13.86
C LEU A 61 -2.90 10.49 -12.54
N ALA A 62 -2.44 9.91 -11.42
CA ALA A 62 -2.53 10.50 -10.09
C ALA A 62 -1.53 11.66 -9.86
N GLN A 63 -0.45 11.74 -10.64
CA GLN A 63 0.66 12.68 -10.43
C GLN A 63 0.21 14.13 -10.17
N LYS A 64 -0.76 14.63 -10.95
CA LYS A 64 -1.25 16.03 -10.79
C LYS A 64 -1.97 16.25 -9.46
N ASN A 65 -2.68 15.24 -8.97
CA ASN A 65 -3.39 15.29 -7.70
C ASN A 65 -2.40 15.14 -6.55
N THR A 66 -1.46 14.19 -6.65
CA THR A 66 -0.38 14.01 -5.67
C THR A 66 0.47 15.27 -5.51
N ALA A 67 0.79 15.97 -6.61
CA ALA A 67 1.51 17.25 -6.57
C ALA A 67 0.75 18.37 -5.83
N LYS A 68 -0.58 18.23 -5.69
CA LYS A 68 -1.45 19.15 -4.94
C LYS A 68 -1.85 18.61 -3.56
N ASN A 69 -1.21 17.54 -3.11
CA ASN A 69 -1.58 16.79 -1.90
C ASN A 69 -3.05 16.36 -1.90
N LEU A 70 -3.52 15.87 -3.06
CA LEU A 70 -4.86 15.31 -3.22
C LEU A 70 -4.80 13.83 -3.57
N GLU A 71 -5.72 13.06 -3.00
CA GLU A 71 -5.82 11.63 -3.25
C GLU A 71 -6.45 11.34 -4.61
N THR A 72 -6.07 10.20 -5.19
CA THR A 72 -6.70 9.65 -6.38
C THR A 72 -7.00 8.19 -6.12
N CYS A 73 -8.27 7.82 -6.17
CA CYS A 73 -8.75 6.46 -6.01
C CYS A 73 -8.96 5.80 -7.38
N GLY A 74 -8.71 4.50 -7.43
CA GLY A 74 -8.96 3.66 -8.59
C GLY A 74 -9.50 2.30 -8.17
N VAL A 75 -10.34 1.69 -9.02
CA VAL A 75 -10.90 0.36 -8.81
C VAL A 75 -10.20 -0.61 -9.76
N LEU A 76 -9.63 -1.68 -9.21
CA LEU A 76 -9.03 -2.76 -9.99
C LEU A 76 -10.14 -3.76 -10.36
N ALA A 77 -10.28 -4.02 -11.66
CA ALA A 77 -11.21 -4.99 -12.20
C ALA A 77 -10.47 -6.07 -12.99
N GLY A 78 -10.99 -7.29 -12.93
CA GLY A 78 -10.34 -8.47 -13.49
C GLY A 78 -11.20 -9.71 -13.39
N SER A 79 -10.60 -10.87 -13.67
CA SER A 79 -11.27 -12.17 -13.67
C SER A 79 -10.51 -13.20 -12.86
N LEU A 80 -11.22 -14.15 -12.26
CA LEU A 80 -10.62 -15.31 -11.60
C LEU A 80 -10.32 -16.42 -12.61
N LYS A 81 -9.06 -16.86 -12.70
CA LYS A 81 -8.63 -18.00 -13.52
C LYS A 81 -7.68 -18.87 -12.72
N ASN A 82 -7.93 -20.18 -12.69
CA ASN A 82 -7.08 -21.16 -12.00
C ASN A 82 -6.79 -20.80 -10.52
N ARG A 83 -7.80 -20.29 -9.78
CA ARG A 83 -7.67 -19.79 -8.40
C ARG A 83 -6.72 -18.58 -8.22
N VAL A 84 -6.47 -17.84 -9.31
CA VAL A 84 -5.70 -16.59 -9.32
C VAL A 84 -6.56 -15.47 -9.91
N PHE A 85 -6.67 -14.34 -9.22
CA PHE A 85 -7.30 -13.15 -9.77
C PHE A 85 -6.33 -12.46 -10.72
N HIS A 86 -6.73 -12.29 -11.98
CA HIS A 86 -5.98 -11.54 -12.99
C HIS A 86 -6.62 -10.17 -13.18
N ILE A 87 -5.95 -9.13 -12.73
CA ILE A 87 -6.36 -7.75 -12.94
C ILE A 87 -5.98 -7.33 -14.36
N THR A 88 -6.94 -6.79 -15.09
CA THR A 88 -6.75 -6.36 -16.49
C THR A 88 -7.17 -4.92 -16.72
N THR A 89 -7.96 -4.34 -15.80
CA THR A 89 -8.56 -3.03 -15.99
C THR A 89 -8.42 -2.19 -14.74
N LEU A 90 -7.98 -0.94 -14.93
CA LEU A 90 -8.03 0.13 -13.92
C LEU A 90 -9.17 1.07 -14.25
N ILE A 91 -10.10 1.23 -13.32
CA ILE A 91 -11.22 2.17 -13.46
C ILE A 91 -10.94 3.36 -12.56
N ILE A 92 -10.82 4.55 -13.14
CA ILE A 92 -10.74 5.81 -12.39
C ILE A 92 -12.14 6.42 -12.39
N PRO A 93 -12.91 6.32 -11.29
CA PRO A 93 -14.22 6.95 -11.22
C PRO A 93 -14.08 8.47 -11.27
N LYS A 94 -15.16 9.16 -11.65
CA LYS A 94 -15.29 10.60 -11.38
C LYS A 94 -15.27 10.78 -9.86
N GLN A 95 -14.30 11.53 -9.38
CA GLN A 95 -14.05 11.72 -7.95
C GLN A 95 -13.77 13.19 -7.66
N GLU A 96 -14.25 13.66 -6.51
CA GLU A 96 -13.82 14.94 -5.95
C GLU A 96 -12.60 14.68 -5.08
N SER A 97 -11.48 15.25 -5.48
CA SER A 97 -10.18 15.00 -4.87
C SER A 97 -10.08 15.89 -3.63
N THR A 98 -10.33 15.32 -2.45
CA THR A 98 -10.22 16.03 -1.17
C THR A 98 -8.78 15.95 -0.65
N SER A 99 -8.19 17.08 -0.25
CA SER A 99 -6.93 17.09 0.51
C SER A 99 -7.19 16.49 1.88
N ASP A 100 -6.54 15.38 2.20
CA ASP A 100 -6.53 14.71 3.51
C ASP A 100 -7.83 14.77 4.32
N SER A 101 -8.68 13.75 4.12
CA SER A 101 -9.32 13.17 5.29
C SER A 101 -9.48 11.67 5.08
N SER A 102 -8.48 10.91 5.53
CA SER A 102 -8.80 9.70 6.31
C SER A 102 -9.70 10.17 7.45
N LYS A 103 -11.01 10.29 7.20
CA LYS A 103 -11.98 10.44 8.28
C LYS A 103 -12.03 9.09 8.96
N GLU A 104 -11.45 9.09 10.16
CA GLU A 104 -11.72 8.26 11.34
C GLU A 104 -12.47 6.93 11.14
#